data_AF-A0A3S4ZV03-F1
#
_entry.id   AF-A0A3S4ZV03-F1
#
_cell.length_a   1.000
_cell.length_b   1.000
_cell.length_c   1.000
_cell.angle_alpha   90.00
_cell.angle_beta   90.00
_cell.angle_gamma   90.00
#
_symmetry.space_group_name_H-M   'P 1'
#
loop_
_entity.id
_entity.type
_entity.pdbx_description
1 polymer ?
#
loop_
_entity_poly.entity_id
_entity_poly.type
_entity_poly.pdbx_seq_one_letter_code
_entity_poly.pdbx_strand_id
1 'polypeptide(L)'
;MYSLVFTLYYCYNFLCLVKLHLQSRQLNVFYAFQVSEINRSGFYQHVCVDLDLCNLAVNTLLMASRVPELEGASVTFDTLSSEDRPLDVQLTDISGGLNLGANITSYDETAASGAAFRVLRSVNSMVAGWVKDVTHYGNALADEQIVHFYQWLRSPRSLLYDPALRRSLQKLMKKVYVKLVDELRHLHVDVLHASFNRLVVCSRRTDLASALARVDNLTRLLRGQPLFSRLDIQYANSWRRLIWMDQANYAGIKVNCW
;
A
#
# COMPACT_ATOMS: atom_id res chain seq x y z
N MET A 1 44.90 2.99 -20.74
CA MET A 1 43.74 2.33 -20.08
C MET A 1 43.25 3.03 -18.79
N TYR A 2 43.94 4.07 -18.26
CA TYR A 2 43.55 4.78 -17.03
C TYR A 2 42.70 6.05 -17.22
N SER A 3 42.52 6.53 -18.45
CA SER A 3 41.76 7.78 -18.71
C SER A 3 40.24 7.59 -18.69
N LEU A 4 39.73 6.41 -19.06
CA LEU A 4 38.27 6.17 -19.14
C LEU A 4 37.60 5.98 -17.77
N VAL A 5 38.34 5.45 -16.79
CA VAL A 5 37.82 5.24 -15.43
C VAL A 5 37.66 6.56 -14.68
N PHE A 6 38.56 7.53 -14.92
CA PHE A 6 38.50 8.85 -14.29
C PHE A 6 37.34 9.70 -14.84
N THR A 7 37.07 9.64 -16.14
CA THR A 7 35.94 10.36 -16.76
C THR A 7 34.60 9.80 -16.30
N LEU A 8 34.48 8.47 -16.14
CA LEU A 8 33.26 7.83 -15.62
C LEU A 8 32.99 8.19 -14.15
N TYR A 9 34.03 8.27 -13.31
CA TYR A 9 33.88 8.60 -11.89
C TYR A 9 33.47 10.06 -11.65
N TYR A 10 34.02 10.99 -12.44
CA TYR A 10 33.63 12.41 -12.39
C TYR A 10 32.25 12.67 -13.02
N CYS A 11 31.87 11.95 -14.09
CA CYS A 11 30.50 12.01 -14.62
C CYS A 11 29.49 11.48 -13.60
N TYR A 12 29.78 10.39 -12.89
CA TYR A 12 28.87 9.82 -11.88
C TYR A 12 28.71 10.75 -10.67
N ASN A 13 29.79 11.38 -10.19
CA ASN A 13 29.73 12.33 -9.08
C ASN A 13 29.03 13.66 -9.45
N PHE A 14 29.26 14.19 -10.66
CA PHE A 14 28.59 15.42 -11.11
C PHE A 14 27.10 15.20 -11.40
N LEU A 15 26.72 14.03 -11.96
CA LEU A 15 25.31 13.66 -12.13
C LEU A 15 24.63 13.43 -10.76
N CYS A 16 25.35 12.94 -9.74
CA CYS A 16 24.80 12.72 -8.41
C CYS A 16 24.59 14.03 -7.64
N LEU A 17 25.50 15.01 -7.78
CA LEU A 17 25.39 16.33 -7.15
C LEU A 17 24.28 17.20 -7.78
N VAL A 18 24.14 17.18 -9.11
CA VAL A 18 23.03 17.89 -9.79
C VAL A 18 21.68 17.23 -9.47
N LYS A 19 21.64 15.90 -9.31
CA LYS A 19 20.45 15.14 -8.91
C LYS A 19 20.05 15.38 -7.45
N LEU A 20 21.01 15.56 -6.54
CA LEU A 20 20.77 15.99 -5.16
C LEU A 20 20.24 17.43 -5.06
N HIS A 21 20.76 18.35 -5.88
CA HIS A 21 20.37 19.76 -5.77
C HIS A 21 19.03 20.07 -6.46
N LEU A 22 18.64 19.32 -7.50
CA LEU A 22 17.30 19.42 -8.12
C LEU A 22 16.22 18.60 -7.39
N GLN A 23 16.60 17.52 -6.67
CA GLN A 23 15.66 16.80 -5.81
C GLN A 23 15.15 17.65 -4.66
N SER A 24 16.00 18.45 -4.00
CA SER A 24 15.56 19.21 -2.82
C SER A 24 14.50 20.29 -3.10
N ARG A 25 14.43 20.83 -4.33
CA ARG A 25 13.42 21.84 -4.71
C ARG A 25 12.12 21.25 -5.28
N GLN A 26 12.13 20.05 -5.87
CA GLN A 26 10.88 19.39 -6.32
C GLN A 26 10.28 18.41 -5.30
N LEU A 27 11.04 17.99 -4.28
CA LEU A 27 10.51 17.12 -3.23
C LEU A 27 9.42 17.79 -2.37
N ASN A 28 9.39 19.12 -2.26
CA ASN A 28 8.42 19.83 -1.42
C ASN A 28 7.08 20.14 -2.10
N VAL A 29 6.94 19.94 -3.42
CA VAL A 29 5.69 20.26 -4.16
C VAL A 29 4.89 19.00 -4.53
N PHE A 30 5.44 17.79 -4.37
CA PHE A 30 4.73 16.52 -4.60
C PHE A 30 4.27 15.81 -3.32
N TYR A 31 4.42 16.44 -2.15
CA TYR A 31 3.90 16.00 -0.85
C TYR A 31 2.51 16.60 -0.59
N ALA A 32 1.44 16.02 -1.14
CA ALA A 32 0.08 16.22 -0.62
C ALA A 32 -0.94 15.25 -1.27
N PHE A 33 -0.84 13.95 -0.99
CA PHE A 33 -2.03 13.12 -0.93
C PHE A 33 -1.92 12.24 0.31
N GLN A 34 -2.70 12.61 1.32
CA GLN A 34 -2.69 12.19 2.71
C GLN A 34 -2.36 10.70 2.90
N VAL A 35 -1.09 10.42 3.23
CA VAL A 35 -0.69 9.14 3.84
C VAL A 35 -1.56 9.00 5.07
N SER A 36 -2.38 7.95 5.10
CA SER A 36 -3.32 7.70 6.19
C SER A 36 -2.56 7.04 7.32
N GLU A 37 -1.56 7.75 7.84
CA GLU A 37 -0.76 7.29 8.95
C GLU A 37 -1.58 7.43 10.23
N ILE A 38 -1.66 6.36 10.98
CA ILE A 38 -2.21 6.41 12.33
C ILE A 38 -1.02 6.62 13.25
N ASN A 39 -1.08 7.64 14.09
CA ASN A 39 -0.07 7.90 15.09
C ASN A 39 -0.76 8.25 16.42
N ARG A 40 -0.48 7.46 17.46
CA ARG A 40 -0.97 7.68 18.84
C ARG A 40 0.22 7.89 19.74
N SER A 41 0.51 9.15 20.04
CA SER A 41 1.55 9.52 20.99
C SER A 41 1.14 9.12 22.41
N GLY A 42 2.06 8.58 23.19
CA GLY A 42 1.78 8.19 24.56
C GLY A 42 2.88 7.36 25.20
N PHE A 43 2.71 7.09 26.49
CA PHE A 43 3.53 6.15 27.25
C PHE A 43 2.82 4.80 27.35
N TYR A 44 3.51 3.75 26.93
CA TYR A 44 3.00 2.39 26.90
C TYR A 44 3.83 1.51 27.83
N GLN A 45 3.15 1.02 28.87
CA GLN A 45 3.75 0.19 29.93
C GLN A 45 3.82 -1.29 29.58
N HIS A 46 3.05 -1.72 28.58
CA HIS A 46 3.01 -3.09 28.09
C HIS A 46 4.01 -3.31 26.95
N VAL A 47 4.29 -4.58 26.65
CA VAL A 47 5.19 -4.96 25.58
C VAL A 47 4.60 -4.54 24.23
N CYS A 48 5.35 -3.69 23.54
CA CYS A 48 5.07 -3.22 22.19
C CYS A 48 5.95 -3.96 21.20
N VAL A 49 5.40 -4.32 20.05
CA VAL A 49 6.10 -5.03 18.97
C VAL A 49 6.01 -4.20 17.71
N ASP A 50 7.16 -4.04 17.07
CA ASP A 50 7.37 -3.37 15.81
C ASP A 50 7.38 -4.43 14.71
N LEU A 51 6.52 -4.23 13.72
CA LEU A 51 6.26 -5.15 12.61
C LEU A 51 6.46 -4.42 11.29
N ASP A 52 7.19 -5.04 10.38
CA ASP A 52 7.34 -4.57 9.01
C ASP A 52 6.25 -5.20 8.14
N LEU A 53 5.56 -4.35 7.37
CA LEU A 53 4.52 -4.75 6.43
C LEU A 53 5.12 -4.77 5.03
N CYS A 54 5.21 -5.97 4.46
CA CYS A 54 5.73 -6.20 3.12
C CYS A 54 4.60 -6.60 2.16
N ASN A 55 4.80 -6.34 0.87
CA ASN A 55 3.90 -6.76 -0.21
C ASN A 55 2.46 -6.23 -0.12
N LEU A 56 2.19 -5.14 0.60
CA LEU A 56 0.85 -4.55 0.66
C LEU A 56 0.31 -4.21 -0.73
N ALA A 57 1.12 -3.57 -1.58
CA ALA A 57 0.71 -3.20 -2.94
C ALA A 57 0.37 -4.42 -3.82
N VAL A 58 1.19 -5.47 -3.73
CA VAL A 58 1.01 -6.72 -4.48
C VAL A 58 -0.23 -7.45 -3.97
N ASN A 59 -0.40 -7.56 -2.65
CA ASN A 59 -1.58 -8.14 -2.01
C ASN A 59 -2.85 -7.40 -2.44
N THR A 60 -2.85 -6.05 -2.38
CA THR A 60 -3.97 -5.23 -2.81
C THR A 60 -4.30 -5.44 -4.29
N LEU A 61 -3.30 -5.53 -5.17
CA LEU A 61 -3.52 -5.72 -6.59
C LEU A 61 -4.14 -7.10 -6.88
N LEU A 62 -3.61 -8.15 -6.27
CA LEU A 62 -4.12 -9.52 -6.42
C LEU A 62 -5.53 -9.66 -5.84
N MET A 63 -5.82 -8.96 -4.73
CA MET A 63 -7.13 -8.97 -4.07
C MET A 63 -8.06 -7.87 -4.59
N ALA A 64 -7.69 -7.11 -5.62
CA ALA A 64 -8.43 -5.94 -6.08
C ALA A 64 -9.86 -6.25 -6.52
N SER A 65 -10.13 -7.48 -6.99
CA SER A 65 -11.48 -7.94 -7.33
C SER A 65 -12.40 -8.12 -6.12
N ARG A 66 -11.83 -8.37 -4.93
CA ARG A 66 -12.56 -8.60 -3.68
C ARG A 66 -12.72 -7.33 -2.83
N VAL A 67 -11.96 -6.28 -3.12
CA VAL A 67 -12.06 -4.99 -2.40
C VAL A 67 -13.44 -4.32 -2.57
N PRO A 68 -14.11 -4.34 -3.75
CA PRO A 68 -15.46 -3.79 -3.91
C PRO A 68 -16.53 -4.50 -3.08
N GLU A 69 -16.41 -5.82 -2.89
CA GLU A 69 -17.34 -6.62 -2.05
C GLU A 69 -17.30 -6.17 -0.58
N LEU A 70 -16.22 -5.53 -0.15
CA LEU A 70 -16.02 -5.02 1.21
C LEU A 70 -16.91 -3.79 1.54
N GLU A 71 -17.51 -3.14 0.53
CA GLU A 71 -18.25 -1.88 0.72
C GLU A 71 -19.77 -2.04 0.78
N GLY A 72 -20.35 -3.20 0.44
CA GLY A 72 -21.81 -3.34 0.30
C GLY A 72 -22.43 -2.41 -0.76
N ALA A 73 -21.60 -1.60 -1.43
CA ALA A 73 -21.94 -0.80 -2.59
C ALA A 73 -21.69 -1.67 -3.82
N SER A 74 -22.78 -2.08 -4.46
CA SER A 74 -22.76 -2.64 -5.81
C SER A 74 -22.28 -1.60 -6.82
N VAL A 75 -20.98 -1.27 -6.80
CA VAL A 75 -20.30 -0.96 -8.05
C VAL A 75 -20.02 -2.30 -8.71
N THR A 76 -21.07 -2.83 -9.33
CA THR A 76 -21.05 -4.06 -10.09
C THR A 76 -19.84 -4.01 -11.02
N PHE A 77 -18.87 -4.86 -10.75
CA PHE A 77 -17.72 -5.13 -11.62
C PHE A 77 -18.15 -5.64 -13.01
N ASP A 78 -19.44 -5.94 -13.19
CA ASP A 78 -20.12 -6.45 -14.38
C ASP A 78 -20.84 -5.40 -15.24
N THR A 79 -20.94 -4.12 -14.86
CA THR A 79 -21.61 -3.12 -15.72
C THR A 79 -20.75 -2.57 -16.87
N LEU A 80 -19.54 -3.10 -17.06
CA LEU A 80 -18.73 -2.82 -18.26
C LEU A 80 -18.81 -3.94 -19.31
N SER A 81 -19.52 -5.04 -19.03
CA SER A 81 -19.94 -6.03 -20.02
C SER A 81 -21.37 -5.75 -20.48
N SER A 82 -21.57 -4.58 -21.08
CA SER A 82 -22.75 -4.31 -21.90
C SER A 82 -22.33 -3.52 -23.12
N GLU A 83 -21.73 -4.21 -24.09
CA GLU A 83 -21.56 -3.70 -25.45
C GLU A 83 -22.89 -3.68 -26.24
N ASP A 84 -24.02 -4.13 -25.66
CA ASP A 84 -25.33 -4.13 -26.33
C ASP A 84 -26.45 -3.59 -25.43
N ARG A 85 -26.51 -2.27 -25.20
CA ARG A 85 -27.79 -1.62 -24.86
C ARG A 85 -28.02 -0.36 -25.71
N PRO A 86 -29.17 -0.23 -26.39
CA PRO A 86 -29.52 0.96 -27.15
C PRO A 86 -29.71 2.18 -26.23
N LEU A 87 -29.44 3.35 -26.80
CA LEU A 87 -29.18 4.65 -26.17
C LEU A 87 -30.43 5.40 -25.63
N ASP A 88 -31.54 4.74 -25.31
CA ASP A 88 -32.84 5.42 -25.16
C ASP A 88 -33.46 5.48 -23.75
N VAL A 89 -32.79 5.04 -22.67
CA VAL A 89 -33.41 5.02 -21.32
C VAL A 89 -32.61 5.75 -20.23
N GLN A 90 -32.12 6.96 -20.51
CA GLN A 90 -31.49 7.80 -19.46
C GLN A 90 -31.98 9.25 -19.43
N LEU A 91 -33.15 9.54 -20.00
CA LEU A 91 -33.65 10.92 -20.15
C LEU A 91 -34.90 11.24 -19.30
N THR A 92 -35.43 10.30 -18.51
CA THR A 92 -36.72 10.53 -17.80
C THR A 92 -36.62 10.97 -16.33
N ASP A 93 -35.43 11.12 -15.75
CA ASP A 93 -35.28 11.61 -14.36
C ASP A 93 -34.67 13.03 -14.29
N ILE A 94 -34.97 13.88 -15.26
CA ILE A 94 -34.52 15.29 -15.34
C ILE A 94 -35.55 16.25 -14.70
N SER A 95 -36.12 15.89 -13.55
CA SER A 95 -37.04 16.78 -12.82
C SER A 95 -36.74 16.84 -11.32
N GLY A 96 -35.48 17.15 -11.00
CA GLY A 96 -35.05 17.47 -9.63
C GLY A 96 -33.66 18.09 -9.69
N GLY A 97 -33.59 19.42 -9.66
CA GLY A 97 -32.35 20.18 -9.87
C GLY A 97 -31.20 19.70 -8.99
N LEU A 98 -30.18 19.10 -9.60
CA LEU A 98 -28.91 18.76 -8.96
C LEU A 98 -27.74 19.04 -9.92
N ASN A 99 -26.81 19.84 -9.42
CA ASN A 99 -25.47 20.17 -9.90
C ASN A 99 -24.94 19.40 -11.14
N LEU A 100 -25.06 20.03 -12.32
CA LEU A 100 -24.40 19.56 -13.54
C LEU A 100 -22.85 19.55 -13.44
N GLY A 101 -22.24 20.33 -12.54
CA GLY A 101 -20.78 20.37 -12.36
C GLY A 101 -20.18 19.12 -11.69
N ALA A 102 -20.95 18.44 -10.83
CA ALA A 102 -20.50 17.22 -10.14
C ALA A 102 -20.64 15.96 -11.02
N ASN A 103 -21.61 15.95 -11.93
CA ASN A 103 -21.82 14.83 -12.85
C ASN A 103 -20.86 14.84 -14.04
N ILE A 104 -20.41 16.00 -14.52
CA ILE A 104 -19.42 16.08 -15.60
C ILE A 104 -18.03 15.65 -15.09
N THR A 105 -17.68 16.03 -13.86
CA THR A 105 -16.42 15.62 -13.21
C THR A 105 -16.41 14.15 -12.81
N SER A 106 -17.56 13.59 -12.39
CA SER A 106 -17.68 12.16 -12.11
C SER A 106 -17.68 11.32 -13.38
N TYR A 107 -18.21 11.80 -14.50
CA TYR A 107 -18.22 11.06 -15.78
C TYR A 107 -16.81 10.95 -16.39
N ASP A 108 -16.02 12.03 -16.36
CA ASP A 108 -14.61 12.01 -16.80
C ASP A 108 -13.71 11.22 -15.83
N GLU A 109 -13.92 11.33 -14.51
CA GLU A 109 -13.24 10.47 -13.53
C GLU A 109 -13.61 8.99 -13.74
N THR A 110 -14.85 8.67 -14.15
CA THR A 110 -15.31 7.30 -14.41
C THR A 110 -14.78 6.74 -15.75
N ALA A 111 -14.71 7.55 -16.80
CA ALA A 111 -14.17 7.14 -18.10
C ALA A 111 -12.64 6.96 -18.08
N ALA A 112 -11.91 7.92 -17.48
CA ALA A 112 -10.46 7.83 -17.30
C ALA A 112 -10.06 6.75 -16.27
N SER A 113 -10.85 6.57 -15.21
CA SER A 113 -10.64 5.45 -14.31
C SER A 113 -10.96 4.11 -14.98
N GLY A 114 -11.94 4.02 -15.88
CA GLY A 114 -12.23 2.81 -16.66
C GLY A 114 -11.03 2.33 -17.49
N ALA A 115 -10.32 3.25 -18.15
CA ALA A 115 -9.07 2.93 -18.85
C ALA A 115 -7.96 2.52 -17.87
N ALA A 116 -7.78 3.27 -16.78
CA ALA A 116 -6.81 2.93 -15.73
C ALA A 116 -7.11 1.59 -15.04
N PHE A 117 -8.38 1.19 -14.92
CA PHE A 117 -8.84 -0.08 -14.36
C PHE A 117 -8.55 -1.24 -15.30
N ARG A 118 -8.70 -1.07 -16.61
CA ARG A 118 -8.25 -2.07 -17.60
C ARG A 118 -6.74 -2.29 -17.50
N VAL A 119 -5.97 -1.21 -17.37
CA VAL A 119 -4.52 -1.29 -17.16
C VAL A 119 -4.19 -1.96 -15.82
N LEU A 120 -4.88 -1.62 -14.72
CA LEU A 120 -4.74 -2.32 -13.43
C LEU A 120 -5.00 -3.82 -13.56
N ARG A 121 -6.00 -4.23 -14.35
CA ARG A 121 -6.30 -5.65 -14.59
C ARG A 121 -5.20 -6.35 -15.36
N SER A 122 -4.66 -5.73 -16.39
CA SER A 122 -3.51 -6.26 -17.14
C SER A 122 -2.29 -6.38 -16.23
N VAL A 123 -2.02 -5.35 -15.43
CA VAL A 123 -0.91 -5.33 -14.48
C VAL A 123 -1.11 -6.36 -13.37
N ASN A 124 -2.34 -6.57 -12.90
CA ASN A 124 -2.69 -7.65 -11.97
C ASN A 124 -2.39 -9.02 -12.58
N SER A 125 -2.82 -9.28 -13.82
CA SER A 125 -2.51 -10.54 -14.49
C SER A 125 -1.01 -10.77 -14.64
N MET A 126 -0.24 -9.70 -14.91
CA MET A 126 1.22 -9.76 -14.98
C MET A 126 1.85 -10.11 -13.62
N VAL A 127 1.44 -9.42 -12.56
CA VAL A 127 1.93 -9.67 -11.19
C VAL A 127 1.51 -11.06 -10.69
N ALA A 128 0.30 -11.52 -11.01
CA ALA A 128 -0.15 -12.87 -10.72
C ALA A 128 0.68 -13.92 -11.46
N GLY A 129 1.08 -13.64 -12.71
CA GLY A 129 2.04 -14.44 -13.47
C GLY A 129 3.38 -14.56 -12.77
N TRP A 130 3.96 -13.44 -12.33
CA TRP A 130 5.24 -13.45 -11.60
C TRP A 130 5.15 -14.23 -10.29
N VAL A 131 4.08 -14.05 -9.51
CA VAL A 131 3.87 -14.81 -8.26
C VAL A 131 3.77 -16.31 -8.54
N LYS A 132 3.10 -16.70 -9.62
CA LYS A 132 3.03 -18.09 -10.08
C LYS A 132 4.42 -18.61 -10.46
N ASP A 133 5.20 -17.83 -11.20
CA ASP A 133 6.52 -18.24 -11.67
C ASP A 133 7.52 -18.39 -10.53
N VAL A 134 7.47 -17.52 -9.52
CA VAL A 134 8.26 -17.69 -8.28
C VAL A 134 7.85 -18.97 -7.56
N THR A 135 6.54 -19.22 -7.41
CA THR A 135 6.03 -20.37 -6.66
C THR A 135 6.33 -21.70 -7.36
N HIS A 136 6.23 -21.77 -8.68
CA HIS A 136 6.37 -23.03 -9.44
C HIS A 136 7.78 -23.28 -9.96
N TYR A 137 8.50 -22.24 -10.37
CA TYR A 137 9.79 -22.38 -11.05
C TYR A 137 10.95 -21.81 -10.23
N GLY A 138 10.70 -21.16 -9.08
CA GLY A 138 11.76 -20.54 -8.29
C GLY A 138 12.50 -19.43 -9.03
N ASN A 139 11.81 -18.72 -9.93
CA ASN A 139 12.44 -17.71 -10.79
C ASN A 139 12.85 -16.47 -9.99
N ALA A 140 14.14 -16.32 -9.71
CA ALA A 140 14.70 -15.18 -8.99
C ALA A 140 14.43 -13.82 -9.67
N LEU A 141 14.36 -13.78 -11.00
CA LEU A 141 14.08 -12.53 -11.72
C LEU A 141 12.64 -12.06 -11.47
N ALA A 142 11.69 -13.00 -11.38
CA ALA A 142 10.30 -12.69 -11.09
C ALA A 142 10.14 -12.18 -9.65
N ASP A 143 10.91 -12.71 -8.71
CA ASP A 143 10.93 -12.25 -7.31
C ASP A 143 11.41 -10.80 -7.20
N GLU A 144 12.53 -10.47 -7.86
CA GLU A 144 13.03 -9.09 -7.95
C GLU A 144 12.01 -8.12 -8.58
N GLN A 145 11.29 -8.57 -9.63
CA GLN A 145 10.23 -7.74 -10.23
C GLN A 145 9.08 -7.47 -9.25
N ILE A 146 8.68 -8.46 -8.44
CA ILE A 146 7.59 -8.31 -7.46
C ILE A 146 7.99 -7.29 -6.38
N VAL A 147 9.22 -7.37 -5.86
CA VAL A 147 9.73 -6.45 -4.83
C VAL A 147 9.76 -5.01 -5.33
N HIS A 148 10.24 -4.78 -6.56
CA HIS A 148 10.37 -3.44 -7.13
C HIS A 148 9.11 -2.91 -7.84
N PHE A 149 8.09 -3.75 -8.03
CA PHE A 149 6.87 -3.40 -8.75
C PHE A 149 6.23 -2.09 -8.24
N TYR A 150 6.05 -1.96 -6.93
CA TYR A 150 5.42 -0.76 -6.36
C TYR A 150 6.27 0.50 -6.54
N GLN A 151 7.61 0.36 -6.52
CA GLN A 151 8.53 1.47 -6.76
C GLN A 151 8.48 1.92 -8.22
N TRP A 152 8.42 0.98 -9.16
CA TRP A 152 8.26 1.23 -10.58
C TRP A 152 6.95 1.99 -10.89
N LEU A 153 5.85 1.57 -10.27
CA LEU A 153 4.54 2.20 -10.46
C LEU A 153 4.48 3.64 -9.93
N ARG A 154 5.20 3.93 -8.85
CA ARG A 154 5.23 5.26 -8.23
C ARG A 154 6.18 6.23 -8.95
N SER A 155 7.18 5.70 -9.66
CA SER A 155 8.24 6.50 -10.29
C SER A 155 7.71 7.25 -11.52
N PRO A 156 7.78 8.59 -11.57
CA PRO A 156 7.39 9.36 -12.76
C PRO A 156 8.31 9.16 -13.96
N ARG A 157 9.43 8.45 -13.77
CA ARG A 157 10.41 8.14 -14.83
C ARG A 157 10.15 6.79 -15.49
N SER A 158 9.14 6.04 -15.07
CA SER A 158 8.79 4.76 -15.69
C SER A 158 8.04 4.97 -17.01
N LEU A 159 8.29 4.10 -17.98
CA LEU A 159 7.72 4.19 -19.34
C LEU A 159 6.18 4.10 -19.37
N LEU A 160 5.58 3.46 -18.37
CA LEU A 160 4.13 3.31 -18.21
C LEU A 160 3.61 4.11 -17.00
N TYR A 161 4.28 5.21 -16.66
CA TYR A 161 3.81 6.06 -15.58
C TYR A 161 2.48 6.72 -15.96
N ASP A 162 1.42 6.32 -15.26
CA ASP A 162 0.12 6.98 -15.29
C ASP A 162 -0.27 7.43 -13.86
N PRO A 163 -0.48 8.74 -13.63
CA PRO A 163 -0.93 9.23 -12.34
C PRO A 163 -2.33 8.75 -11.96
N ALA A 164 -3.20 8.38 -12.90
CA ALA A 164 -4.50 7.78 -12.61
C ALA A 164 -4.34 6.37 -12.06
N LEU A 165 -3.54 5.53 -12.72
CA LEU A 165 -3.16 4.18 -12.25
C LEU A 165 -2.60 4.19 -10.82
N ARG A 166 -1.64 5.09 -10.55
CA ARG A 166 -1.05 5.24 -9.21
C ARG A 166 -2.10 5.61 -8.17
N ARG A 167 -2.97 6.58 -8.47
CA ARG A 167 -4.05 7.03 -7.57
C ARG A 167 -5.03 5.89 -7.29
N SER A 168 -5.42 5.13 -8.30
CA SER A 168 -6.35 4.00 -8.15
C SER A 168 -5.77 2.89 -7.27
N LEU A 169 -4.50 2.50 -7.47
CA LEU A 169 -3.87 1.52 -6.58
C LEU A 169 -3.75 2.05 -5.15
N GLN A 170 -3.36 3.31 -4.96
CA GLN A 170 -3.27 3.92 -3.63
C GLN A 170 -4.63 3.98 -2.92
N LYS A 171 -5.72 4.30 -3.65
CA LYS A 171 -7.09 4.24 -3.12
C LYS A 171 -7.41 2.82 -2.61
N LEU A 172 -7.12 1.79 -3.40
CA LEU A 172 -7.32 0.39 -3.00
C LEU A 172 -6.44 -0.01 -1.81
N MET A 173 -5.17 0.39 -1.80
CA MET A 173 -4.24 0.09 -0.70
C MET A 173 -4.71 0.71 0.60
N LYS A 174 -5.20 1.96 0.55
CA LYS A 174 -5.79 2.63 1.71
C LYS A 174 -7.00 1.86 2.24
N LYS A 175 -7.87 1.33 1.37
CA LYS A 175 -9.02 0.50 1.80
C LYS A 175 -8.57 -0.77 2.53
N VAL A 176 -7.63 -1.52 1.95
CA VAL A 176 -7.06 -2.74 2.58
C VAL A 176 -6.37 -2.42 3.90
N TYR A 177 -5.62 -1.32 3.95
CA TYR A 177 -4.94 -0.84 5.16
C TYR A 177 -5.91 -0.47 6.29
N VAL A 178 -6.98 0.26 5.99
CA VAL A 178 -8.00 0.60 7.00
C VAL A 178 -8.65 -0.67 7.54
N LYS A 179 -8.97 -1.64 6.66
CA LYS A 179 -9.53 -2.92 7.09
C LYS A 179 -8.55 -3.71 7.96
N LEU A 180 -7.26 -3.72 7.63
CA LEU A 180 -6.22 -4.34 8.45
C LEU A 180 -6.22 -3.76 9.86
N VAL A 181 -6.19 -2.43 9.98
CA VAL A 181 -6.20 -1.75 11.28
C VAL A 181 -7.49 -2.03 12.06
N ASP A 182 -8.63 -2.12 11.37
CA ASP A 182 -9.91 -2.44 11.99
C ASP A 182 -9.92 -3.87 12.57
N GLU A 183 -9.41 -4.85 11.82
CA GLU A 183 -9.24 -6.22 12.32
C GLU A 183 -8.28 -6.28 13.53
N LEU A 184 -7.18 -5.51 13.51
CA LEU A 184 -6.27 -5.42 14.66
C LEU A 184 -6.97 -4.88 15.91
N ARG A 185 -7.85 -3.88 15.75
CA ARG A 185 -8.64 -3.31 16.85
C ARG A 185 -9.69 -4.31 17.34
N HIS A 186 -10.33 -5.04 16.44
CA HIS A 186 -11.30 -6.09 16.77
C HIS A 186 -10.67 -7.21 17.60
N LEU A 187 -9.40 -7.56 17.32
CA LEU A 187 -8.63 -8.53 18.09
C LEU A 187 -8.11 -8.00 19.45
N HIS A 188 -8.54 -6.80 19.85
CA HIS A 188 -8.12 -6.11 21.08
C HIS A 188 -6.60 -5.94 21.18
N VAL A 189 -5.98 -5.53 20.07
CA VAL A 189 -4.58 -5.09 20.03
C VAL A 189 -4.56 -3.57 19.84
N ASP A 190 -3.75 -2.88 20.64
CA ASP A 190 -3.65 -1.43 20.53
C ASP A 190 -2.65 -1.07 19.43
N VAL A 191 -3.14 -0.44 18.37
CA VAL A 191 -2.32 0.07 17.27
C VAL A 191 -1.78 1.45 17.66
N LEU A 192 -0.47 1.57 17.86
CA LEU A 192 0.21 2.81 18.23
C LEU A 192 0.51 3.64 16.99
N HIS A 193 1.20 3.00 16.05
CA HIS A 193 1.53 3.58 14.77
C HIS A 193 1.23 2.58 13.67
N ALA A 194 0.66 3.05 12.58
CA ALA A 194 0.48 2.25 11.39
C ALA A 194 0.71 3.12 10.16
N SER A 195 1.47 2.55 9.23
CA SER A 195 1.77 3.08 7.90
C SER A 195 1.66 1.92 6.89
N PHE A 196 1.92 2.17 5.61
CA PHE A 196 1.88 1.11 4.60
C PHE A 196 3.00 0.08 4.74
N ASN A 197 4.07 0.42 5.45
CA ASN A 197 5.31 -0.36 5.50
C ASN A 197 5.67 -0.81 6.92
N ARG A 198 5.09 -0.18 7.94
CA ARG A 198 5.46 -0.35 9.34
C ARG A 198 4.21 -0.30 10.21
N LEU A 199 4.17 -1.17 11.20
CA LEU A 199 3.07 -1.33 12.14
C LEU A 199 3.64 -1.54 13.54
N VAL A 200 3.31 -0.63 14.46
CA VAL A 200 3.69 -0.72 15.87
C VAL A 200 2.44 -1.04 16.68
N VAL A 201 2.44 -2.19 17.33
CA VAL A 201 1.32 -2.70 18.12
C VAL A 201 1.71 -2.93 19.56
N CYS A 202 0.76 -2.71 20.46
CA CYS A 202 0.89 -3.01 21.88
C CYS A 202 0.01 -4.20 22.23
N SER A 203 0.65 -5.25 22.76
CA SER A 203 0.02 -6.55 23.03
C SER A 203 -0.85 -6.58 24.30
N ARG A 204 -0.85 -5.49 25.08
CA ARG A 204 -1.42 -5.37 26.45
C ARG A 204 -0.92 -6.45 27.43
N ARG A 205 0.21 -7.10 27.13
CA ARG A 205 0.86 -8.08 28.01
C ARG A 205 2.14 -7.47 28.58
N THR A 206 2.42 -7.80 29.84
CA THR A 206 3.66 -7.40 30.54
C THR A 206 4.81 -8.37 30.26
N ASP A 207 4.49 -9.64 30.03
CA ASP A 207 5.47 -10.69 29.75
C ASP A 207 5.82 -10.75 28.27
N LEU A 208 7.11 -10.83 27.98
CA LEU A 208 7.62 -10.90 26.61
C LEU A 208 7.11 -12.14 25.87
N ALA A 209 7.22 -13.32 26.50
CA ALA A 209 6.83 -14.58 25.87
C ALA A 209 5.34 -14.60 25.47
N SER A 210 4.47 -14.15 26.39
CA SER A 210 3.03 -14.02 26.16
C SER A 210 2.71 -12.98 25.07
N ALA A 211 3.46 -11.87 25.03
CA ALA A 211 3.30 -10.84 24.00
C ALA A 211 3.65 -11.38 22.59
N LEU A 212 4.80 -12.05 22.46
CA LEU A 212 5.24 -12.63 21.19
C LEU A 212 4.30 -13.73 20.70
N ALA A 213 3.86 -14.62 21.59
CA ALA A 213 2.88 -15.65 21.24
C ALA A 213 1.55 -15.04 20.75
N ARG A 214 1.12 -13.91 21.33
CA ARG A 214 -0.06 -13.17 20.87
C ARG A 214 0.15 -12.57 19.49
N VAL A 215 1.32 -12.02 19.20
CA VAL A 215 1.67 -11.47 17.88
C VAL A 215 1.78 -12.57 16.82
N ASP A 216 2.38 -13.72 17.14
CA ASP A 216 2.42 -14.87 16.21
C ASP A 216 1.01 -15.38 15.87
N ASN A 217 0.15 -15.52 16.89
CA ASN A 217 -1.25 -15.87 16.70
C ASN A 217 -2.01 -14.82 15.86
N LEU A 218 -1.75 -13.54 16.10
CA LEU A 218 -2.31 -12.43 15.32
C LEU A 218 -1.92 -12.55 13.84
N THR A 219 -0.64 -12.77 13.54
CA THR A 219 -0.14 -12.95 12.17
C THR A 219 -0.78 -14.17 11.51
N ARG A 220 -0.98 -15.27 12.25
CA ARG A 220 -1.69 -16.47 11.74
C ARG A 220 -3.15 -16.18 11.41
N LEU A 221 -3.85 -15.45 12.27
CA LEU A 221 -5.26 -15.07 12.05
C LEU A 221 -5.40 -14.15 10.83
N LEU A 222 -4.50 -13.17 10.69
CA LEU A 222 -4.49 -12.28 9.54
C LEU A 222 -4.24 -13.05 8.24
N ARG A 223 -3.27 -13.98 8.21
CA ARG A 223 -3.02 -14.83 7.04
C ARG A 223 -4.19 -15.76 6.69
N GLY A 224 -5.03 -16.10 7.66
CA GLY A 224 -6.26 -16.87 7.43
C GLY A 224 -7.35 -16.08 6.70
N GLN A 225 -7.30 -14.74 6.74
CA GLN A 225 -8.24 -13.90 6.01
C GLN A 225 -7.84 -13.82 4.52
N PRO A 226 -8.76 -14.07 3.58
CA PRO A 226 -8.43 -14.06 2.16
C PRO A 226 -7.85 -12.71 1.69
N LEU A 227 -8.31 -11.61 2.29
CA LEU A 227 -7.89 -10.25 1.98
C LEU A 227 -6.41 -9.96 2.30
N PHE A 228 -5.81 -10.69 3.26
CA PHE A 228 -4.42 -10.51 3.70
C PHE A 228 -3.55 -11.73 3.41
N SER A 229 -4.03 -12.66 2.59
CA SER A 229 -3.36 -13.92 2.29
C SER A 229 -1.96 -13.75 1.66
N ARG A 230 -1.72 -12.66 0.95
CA ARG A 230 -0.42 -12.32 0.31
C ARG A 230 0.32 -11.20 1.03
N LEU A 231 -0.23 -10.70 2.14
CA LEU A 231 0.43 -9.72 2.99
C LEU A 231 1.48 -10.44 3.82
N ASP A 232 2.71 -9.96 3.79
CA ASP A 232 3.75 -10.48 4.68
C ASP A 232 3.99 -9.51 5.84
N ILE A 233 4.04 -10.06 7.05
CA ILE A 233 4.17 -9.33 8.30
C ILE A 233 5.39 -9.91 9.01
N GLN A 234 6.45 -9.12 9.06
CA GLN A 234 7.73 -9.54 9.61
C GLN A 234 7.96 -8.88 10.96
N TYR A 235 8.57 -9.62 11.88
CA TYR A 235 8.97 -9.07 13.16
C TYR A 235 10.24 -8.23 12.99
N ALA A 236 10.21 -6.98 13.43
CA ALA A 236 11.37 -6.09 13.41
C ALA A 236 12.02 -5.98 14.80
N ASN A 237 11.26 -5.50 15.80
CA ASN A 237 11.78 -5.22 17.14
C ASN A 237 10.69 -5.40 18.21
N SER A 238 11.08 -5.57 19.47
CA SER A 238 10.16 -5.50 20.61
C SER A 238 10.68 -4.59 21.70
N TRP A 239 9.74 -4.01 22.42
CA TRP A 239 9.96 -2.97 23.42
C TRP A 239 9.20 -3.35 24.69
N ARG A 240 9.88 -3.45 25.83
CA ARG A 240 9.21 -3.76 27.12
C ARG A 240 8.33 -2.61 27.58
N ARG A 241 8.87 -1.40 27.43
CA ARG A 241 8.20 -0.12 27.72
C ARG A 241 8.58 0.82 26.59
N LEU A 242 7.60 1.55 26.08
CA LEU A 242 7.78 2.42 24.91
C LEU A 242 7.11 3.77 25.18
N ILE A 243 7.88 4.84 25.05
CA ILE A 243 7.36 6.21 24.90
C ILE A 243 7.38 6.49 23.41
N TRP A 244 6.21 6.73 22.84
CA TRP A 244 6.03 6.96 21.42
C TRP A 244 5.52 8.38 21.18
N MET A 245 6.13 9.09 20.23
CA MET A 245 5.67 10.40 19.77
C MET A 245 5.38 10.37 18.27
N ASP A 246 6.35 9.94 17.45
CA ASP A 246 6.20 9.73 16.01
C ASP A 246 7.20 8.68 15.48
N GLN A 247 7.20 8.43 14.17
CA GLN A 247 8.07 7.44 13.53
C GLN A 247 9.57 7.69 13.74
N ALA A 248 9.98 8.95 13.92
CA ALA A 248 11.38 9.35 14.13
C ALA A 248 11.71 9.56 15.62
N ASN A 249 10.71 9.84 16.45
CA ASN A 249 10.83 10.23 17.84
C ASN A 249 10.12 9.20 18.73
N TYR A 250 10.86 8.19 19.16
CA TYR A 250 10.41 7.21 20.12
C TYR A 250 11.59 6.71 20.96
N ALA A 251 11.32 6.33 22.21
CA ALA A 251 12.31 5.80 23.12
C ALA A 251 11.71 4.64 23.90
N GLY A 252 12.45 3.56 24.03
CA GLY A 252 11.96 2.39 24.73
C GLY A 252 13.07 1.47 25.17
N ILE A 253 12.74 0.57 26.10
CA ILE A 253 13.64 -0.49 26.52
C ILE A 253 13.48 -1.61 25.49
N LYS A 254 14.41 -1.68 24.54
CA LYS A 254 14.45 -2.75 23.55
C LYS A 254 14.67 -4.09 24.26
N VAL A 255 13.90 -5.09 23.85
CA VAL A 255 14.09 -6.47 24.30
C VAL A 255 14.52 -7.26 23.09
N ASN A 256 15.69 -7.90 23.18
CA ASN A 256 16.10 -8.80 22.14
C ASN A 256 15.30 -10.10 22.28
N CYS A 257 14.65 -10.46 21.20
CA CYS A 257 14.10 -11.79 21.03
C CYS A 257 15.11 -12.44 20.10
N TRP A 258 15.81 -13.45 20.63
CA TRP A 258 16.98 -14.11 20.06
C TRP A 258 18.30 -13.34 20.26
#